data_AF-A0A1V6J423-F1
#
_entry.id   AF-A0A1V6J423-F1
#
_cell.length_a   1.000
_cell.length_b   1.000
_cell.length_c   1.000
_cell.angle_alpha   90.00
_cell.angle_beta   90.00
_cell.angle_gamma   90.00
#
_symmetry.space_group_name_H-M   'P 1'
#
loop_
_entity.id
_entity.type
_entity.pdbx_description
1 polymer ?
#
loop_
_entity_poly.entity_id
_entity_poly.type
_entity_poly.pdbx_seq_one_letter_code
_entity_poly.pdbx_strand_id
1 'polypeptide(L)' 'MAKSDSFNKRQIEKNKRAKRKEKQQRKEERKNAPKSSFEDMIAYVDKNGMITSTPPDLSKPDDTVETEEE' A
#
# COMPACT_ATOMS: atom_id res chain seq x y z
N MET A 1 24.27 -0.94 45.86
CA MET A 1 23.24 -0.08 45.23
C MET A 1 23.25 -0.35 43.73
N ALA A 2 22.34 -1.18 43.21
CA ALA A 2 22.31 -1.60 41.79
C ALA A 2 20.86 -1.74 41.28
N LYS A 3 20.11 -0.62 41.27
CA LYS A 3 18.71 -0.56 40.80
C LYS A 3 18.54 0.13 39.44
N SER A 4 19.60 0.74 38.90
CA SER A 4 19.56 1.51 37.65
C SER A 4 19.57 0.62 36.39
N ASP A 5 20.40 -0.43 36.36
CA ASP A 5 20.52 -1.31 35.18
C ASP A 5 19.23 -2.08 34.86
N SER A 6 18.47 -2.44 35.90
CA SER A 6 17.18 -3.14 35.74
C SER A 6 16.11 -2.27 35.07
N PHE A 7 16.15 -0.95 35.29
CA PHE A 7 15.16 -0.04 34.73
C PHE A 7 15.31 0.07 33.20
N ASN A 8 16.55 0.24 32.73
CA ASN A 8 16.85 0.28 31.30
C ASN A 8 16.48 -1.04 30.60
N LYS A 9 16.82 -2.19 31.20
CA LYS A 9 16.45 -3.51 30.66
C LYS A 9 14.93 -3.68 30.56
N ARG A 10 14.19 -3.28 31.60
CA ARG A 10 12.71 -3.33 31.62
C ARG A 10 12.08 -2.43 30.57
N GLN A 11 12.63 -1.24 30.34
CA GLN A 11 12.14 -0.34 29.29
C GLN A 11 12.39 -0.92 27.89
N ILE A 12 13.57 -1.47 27.64
CA ILE A 12 13.90 -2.10 26.35
C ILE A 12 12.96 -3.28 26.06
N GLU A 13 12.68 -4.12 27.06
CA GLU A 13 11.76 -5.25 26.92
C GLU A 13 10.32 -4.78 26.66
N LYS A 14 9.87 -3.74 27.38
CA LYS A 14 8.55 -3.13 27.17
C LYS A 14 8.41 -2.61 25.74
N ASN A 15 9.42 -1.92 25.21
CA ASN A 15 9.43 -1.40 23.85
C ASN A 15 9.42 -2.53 22.80
N LYS A 16 10.18 -3.61 23.03
CA LYS A 16 10.14 -4.80 22.16
C LYS A 16 8.76 -5.45 22.16
N ARG A 17 8.12 -5.58 23.32
CA ARG A 17 6.76 -6.14 23.45
C ARG A 17 5.72 -5.25 22.77
N ALA A 18 5.81 -3.93 22.92
CA ALA A 18 4.93 -2.98 22.26
C ALA A 18 5.04 -3.09 20.73
N LYS A 19 6.27 -3.06 20.18
CA LYS A 19 6.50 -3.22 18.73
C LYS A 19 5.98 -4.56 18.18
N ARG A 20 6.08 -5.65 18.96
CA ARG A 20 5.54 -6.96 18.57
C ARG A 20 4.00 -6.92 18.51
N LYS A 21 3.35 -6.34 19.52
CA LYS A 21 1.89 -6.19 19.56
C LYS A 21 1.38 -5.33 18.41
N GLU A 22 2.01 -4.18 18.16
CA GLU A 22 1.66 -3.28 17.06
C GLU A 22 1.79 -3.97 15.70
N LYS A 23 2.87 -4.74 15.47
CA LYS A 23 3.04 -5.53 14.26
C LYS A 23 1.97 -6.62 14.10
N GLN A 24 1.56 -7.25 15.20
CA GLN A 24 0.48 -8.24 15.19
C GLN A 24 -0.86 -7.58 14.84
N GLN A 25 -1.19 -6.46 15.48
CA GLN A 25 -2.40 -5.68 15.19
C GLN A 25 -2.43 -5.23 13.73
N ARG A 26 -1.34 -4.63 13.21
CA ARG A 26 -1.24 -4.25 11.79
C ARG A 26 -1.42 -5.44 10.83
N LYS A 27 -0.98 -6.64 11.22
CA LYS A 27 -1.18 -7.86 10.43
C LYS A 27 -2.63 -8.33 10.48
N GLU A 28 -3.28 -8.25 11.64
CA GLU A 28 -4.69 -8.60 11.82
C GLU A 28 -5.60 -7.60 11.09
N GLU A 29 -5.31 -6.30 11.18
CA GLU A 29 -5.99 -5.24 10.42
C GLU A 29 -5.89 -5.50 8.91
N ARG A 30 -4.70 -5.83 8.39
CA ARG A 30 -4.54 -6.20 6.97
C ARG A 30 -5.29 -7.48 6.57
N LYS A 31 -5.47 -8.41 7.50
CA LYS A 31 -6.22 -9.66 7.26
C LYS A 31 -7.73 -9.46 7.30
N ASN A 32 -8.19 -8.59 8.20
CA ASN A 32 -9.60 -8.29 8.42
C ASN A 32 -10.11 -7.20 7.48
N ALA A 33 -9.20 -6.39 6.91
CA ALA A 33 -9.54 -5.44 5.86
C ALA A 33 -10.11 -6.20 4.64
N PRO A 34 -11.13 -5.63 3.98
CA PRO A 34 -11.64 -6.21 2.73
C PRO A 34 -10.47 -6.34 1.73
N LYS A 35 -10.42 -7.48 1.04
CA LYS A 35 -9.45 -7.71 -0.02
C LYS A 35 -9.75 -6.72 -1.16
N SER A 36 -8.98 -5.64 -1.26
CA SER A 36 -8.93 -4.85 -2.50
C SER A 36 -8.27 -5.74 -3.55
N SER A 37 -9.00 -6.14 -4.59
CA SER A 37 -8.40 -6.86 -5.71
C SER A 37 -7.43 -5.93 -6.44
N PHE A 38 -6.44 -6.50 -7.12
CA PHE A 38 -5.52 -5.73 -7.96
C PHE A 38 -6.29 -4.95 -9.05
N GLU A 39 -7.33 -5.57 -9.59
CA GLU A 39 -8.20 -4.98 -10.61
C GLU A 39 -8.92 -3.73 -10.09
N ASP A 40 -9.35 -3.73 -8.82
CA ASP A 40 -10.08 -2.60 -8.22
C ASP A 40 -9.18 -1.36 -8.02
N MET A 41 -7.86 -1.54 -8.12
CA MET A 41 -6.87 -0.46 -7.99
C MET A 41 -6.45 0.12 -9.34
N ILE A 42 -6.75 -0.56 -10.45
CA ILE A 42 -6.43 -0.10 -11.79
C ILE A 42 -7.58 0.76 -12.30
N ALA A 43 -7.25 1.97 -12.74
CA ALA A 43 -8.17 2.88 -13.41
C ALA A 43 -7.67 3.12 -14.83
N TYR A 44 -8.56 2.96 -15.81
CA TYR A 44 -8.26 3.29 -17.19
C TYR A 44 -8.71 4.72 -17.47
N VAL A 45 -8.00 5.42 -18.37
CA VAL A 45 -8.30 6.80 -18.73
C VAL A 45 -8.65 6.85 -20.21
N ASP A 46 -9.77 7.49 -20.55
CA ASP A 46 -10.17 7.68 -21.94
C ASP A 46 -9.54 8.94 -22.57
N LYS A 47 -9.83 9.16 -23.87
CA LYS A 47 -9.31 10.29 -24.66
C LYS A 47 -9.73 11.66 -24.10
N ASN A 48 -10.74 11.69 -23.23
CA ASN A 48 -11.29 12.89 -22.62
C ASN A 48 -10.76 13.11 -21.20
N GLY A 49 -9.83 12.25 -20.73
CA GLY A 49 -9.26 12.30 -19.39
C GLY A 49 -10.21 11.78 -18.30
N MET A 50 -11.31 11.10 -18.66
CA MET A 50 -12.25 10.53 -17.71
C MET A 50 -11.83 9.11 -17.30
N ILE A 51 -12.03 8.80 -16.02
CA ILE A 51 -11.74 7.48 -15.47
C ILE A 51 -12.83 6.51 -15.93
N THR A 52 -12.42 5.42 -16.56
CA THR A 52 -13.28 4.34 -17.03
C THR A 52 -12.89 3.01 -16.37
N SER A 53 -13.87 2.13 -16.19
CA SER A 53 -13.66 0.78 -15.61
C SER A 53 -13.31 -0.26 -16.67
N THR A 54 -13.26 0.13 -17.94
CA THR A 54 -13.05 -0.78 -19.07
C THR A 54 -11.62 -0.65 -19.58
N PRO A 55 -10.84 -1.74 -19.67
CA PRO A 55 -9.53 -1.71 -20.30
C PRO A 55 -9.63 -1.27 -21.76
N PRO A 56 -8.66 -0.49 -22.26
CA PRO A 56 -8.57 -0.16 -23.68
C PRO A 56 -8.32 -1.43 -24.50
N ASP A 57 -8.92 -1.49 -25.68
CA ASP A 57 -8.82 -2.63 -26.59
C ASP A 57 -7.48 -2.62 -27.34
N LEU A 58 -6.62 -3.60 -27.06
CA LEU A 58 -5.29 -3.74 -27.65
C LEU A 58 -5.31 -3.97 -29.18
N SER A 59 -6.46 -4.32 -29.76
CA SER A 59 -6.61 -4.55 -31.20
C SER A 59 -6.88 -3.28 -31.99
N LYS A 60 -7.19 -2.17 -31.31
CA LYS A 60 -7.39 -0.87 -31.93
C LYS A 60 -6.08 -0.12 -31.81
N PRO A 61 -5.38 0.19 -32.91
CA PRO A 61 -4.29 1.15 -32.83
C PRO A 61 -4.87 2.44 -32.28
N ASP A 62 -4.30 2.96 -31.21
CA ASP A 62 -4.66 4.27 -30.70
C ASP A 62 -4.38 5.29 -31.81
N ASP A 63 -5.44 5.73 -32.49
CA ASP A 63 -5.39 6.97 -33.23
C ASP A 63 -4.96 8.05 -32.23
N THR A 64 -3.74 8.58 -32.43
CA THR A 64 -3.03 9.65 -31.71
C THR A 64 -2.04 9.22 -30.61
N VAL A 65 -0.80 8.94 -31.01
CA VAL A 65 0.38 9.59 -30.43
C VAL A 65 1.35 9.93 -31.57
N GLU A 66 1.01 10.94 -32.37
CA GLU A 66 2.04 11.66 -33.14
C GLU A 66 2.76 12.57 -32.15
N THR A 67 3.85 12.07 -31.57
CA THR A 67 4.87 12.93 -30.98
C THR A 67 5.54 13.65 -32.14
N GLU A 68 5.11 14.88 -32.41
CA GLU A 68 5.93 15.82 -33.17
C GLU A 68 7.22 16.06 -32.38
N GLU A 69 8.31 15.44 -32.83
CA GLU A 69 9.66 15.78 -32.39
C GLU A 69 10.06 17.07 -33.14
N GLU A 70 10.33 18.14 -32.37
CA GLU A 70 10.96 19.38 -32.82
C GLU A 70 12.44 19.41 -32.42
#